data_AF-D8TIV6-F1
#
_entry.id   AF-D8TIV6-F1
#
_cell.length_a   1.000
_cell.length_b   1.000
_cell.length_c   1.000
_cell.angle_alpha   90.00
_cell.angle_beta   90.00
_cell.angle_gamma   90.00
#
_symmetry.space_group_name_H-M   'P 1'
#
loop_
_entity.id
_entity.type
_entity.pdbx_description
1 polymer ?
#
loop_
_entity_poly.entity_id
_entity_poly.type
_entity_poly.pdbx_seq_one_letter_code
_entity_poly.pdbx_strand_id
1 'polypeptide(L)'
;MAGNGPPSAAGIASQLSRVLWKIHELEATLASYDASHAELLEQRLVQYEELLSETRDMLKRRGDAAPGEETQRNTLEGRKVPEELVRALDGGVNPDEYLRETFKLCRRDNQISKGKCEALQLLFANLLTDSAEVFPQEAAEYRRGRGGDVPLHLRLYLA
;
A
#
# COMPACT_ATOMS: atom_id res chain seq x y z
N MET A 1 -8.70 -24.52 25.12
CA MET A 1 -9.49 -23.77 24.12
C MET A 1 -8.55 -22.88 23.35
N ALA A 2 -8.07 -23.33 22.19
CA ALA A 2 -7.03 -22.63 21.42
C ALA A 2 -7.60 -22.10 20.10
N GLY A 3 -7.53 -20.77 19.96
CA GLY A 3 -7.44 -19.97 18.72
C GLY A 3 -8.19 -20.43 17.48
N ASN A 4 -9.49 -20.13 17.40
CA ASN A 4 -10.29 -20.30 16.19
C ASN A 4 -10.34 -19.01 15.32
N GLY A 5 -9.21 -18.29 15.23
CA GLY A 5 -9.07 -17.08 14.42
C GLY A 5 -8.30 -17.34 13.12
N PRO A 6 -8.49 -16.53 12.07
CA PRO A 6 -7.67 -16.61 10.86
C PRO A 6 -6.18 -16.46 11.22
N PRO A 7 -5.28 -17.21 10.58
CA PRO A 7 -3.85 -17.16 10.90
C PRO A 7 -3.30 -15.74 10.68
N SER A 8 -2.55 -15.24 11.67
CA SER A 8 -1.93 -13.90 11.62
C SER A 8 -0.87 -13.82 10.53
N ALA A 9 -0.59 -12.61 10.03
CA ALA A 9 0.47 -12.42 9.04
C ALA A 9 1.84 -12.89 9.56
N ALA A 10 2.12 -12.66 10.85
CA ALA A 10 3.33 -13.15 11.51
C ALA A 10 3.41 -14.68 11.56
N GLY A 11 2.28 -15.36 11.78
CA GLY A 11 2.21 -16.82 11.76
C GLY A 11 2.52 -17.39 10.38
N ILE A 12 1.98 -16.78 9.32
CA ILE A 12 2.26 -17.16 7.93
C ILE A 12 3.72 -16.88 7.58
N ALA A 13 4.27 -15.73 7.97
CA ALA A 13 5.66 -15.38 7.71
C ALA A 13 6.65 -16.36 8.38
N SER A 14 6.37 -16.78 9.61
CA SER A 14 7.15 -17.80 10.32
C SER A 14 7.09 -19.16 9.59
N GLN A 15 5.90 -19.56 9.13
CA GLN A 15 5.74 -20.80 8.39
C GLN A 15 6.44 -20.77 7.02
N LEU A 16 6.34 -19.67 6.26
CA LEU A 16 7.09 -19.48 5.02
C LEU A 16 8.60 -19.55 5.24
N SER A 17 9.09 -18.97 6.35
CA SER A 17 10.50 -19.05 6.72
C SER A 17 10.93 -20.50 6.96
N ARG A 18 10.10 -21.31 7.64
CA ARG A 18 10.37 -22.74 7.85
C ARG A 18 10.41 -23.53 6.54
N VAL A 19 9.49 -23.23 5.61
CA VAL A 19 9.48 -23.83 4.26
C VAL A 19 10.77 -23.49 3.51
N LEU A 20 11.20 -22.22 3.52
CA LEU A 20 12.46 -21.78 2.89
C LEU A 20 13.68 -22.47 3.50
N TRP A 21 13.73 -22.59 4.83
CA TRP A 21 14.78 -23.36 5.52
C TRP A 21 14.77 -24.83 5.10
N LYS A 22 13.58 -25.42 4.91
CA LYS A 22 13.48 -26.81 4.47
C LYS A 22 13.97 -27.01 3.04
N ILE A 23 13.73 -26.05 2.15
CA ILE A 23 14.29 -26.05 0.79
C ILE A 23 15.82 -26.04 0.85
N HIS A 24 16.40 -25.14 1.64
CA HIS A 24 17.86 -25.09 1.81
C HIS A 24 18.43 -26.38 2.40
N GLU A 25 17.74 -26.99 3.38
CA GLU A 25 18.13 -28.28 3.95
C GLU A 25 18.10 -29.39 2.88
N LEU A 26 17.06 -29.42 2.04
CA LEU A 26 16.94 -30.36 0.93
C LEU A 26 18.07 -30.17 -0.08
N GLU A 27 18.37 -28.93 -0.48
CA GLU A 27 19.48 -28.60 -1.38
C GLU A 27 20.82 -29.08 -0.83
N ALA A 28 21.08 -28.88 0.47
CA ALA A 28 22.28 -29.37 1.12
C ALA A 28 22.37 -30.91 1.11
N THR A 29 21.27 -31.61 1.41
CA THR A 29 21.23 -33.09 1.36
C THR A 29 21.37 -33.64 -0.06
N LEU A 30 20.89 -32.92 -1.07
CA LEU A 30 21.07 -33.25 -2.49
C LEU A 30 22.52 -33.01 -2.94
N ALA A 31 23.15 -31.94 -2.47
CA ALA A 31 24.54 -31.61 -2.78
C ALA A 31 25.54 -32.64 -2.21
N SER A 32 25.23 -33.25 -1.06
CA SER A 32 26.02 -34.30 -0.42
C SER A 32 25.42 -35.70 -0.59
N TYR A 33 24.63 -35.93 -1.64
CA TYR A 33 23.88 -37.17 -1.80
C TYR A 33 24.80 -38.39 -1.94
N ASP A 34 24.49 -39.43 -1.17
CA ASP A 34 25.07 -40.76 -1.29
C ASP A 34 23.94 -41.79 -1.15
N ALA A 35 24.12 -42.99 -1.71
CA ALA A 35 23.11 -44.06 -1.68
C ALA A 35 22.71 -44.46 -0.25
N SER A 36 23.61 -44.23 0.72
CA SER A 36 23.36 -44.41 2.17
C SER A 36 22.37 -43.38 2.77
N HIS A 37 22.16 -42.24 2.10
CA HIS A 37 21.27 -41.16 2.55
C HIS A 37 19.89 -41.18 1.86
N ALA A 38 19.55 -42.22 1.11
CA ALA A 38 18.27 -42.33 0.40
C ALA A 38 17.06 -42.22 1.36
N GLU A 39 17.08 -42.95 2.48
CA GLU A 39 16.01 -42.89 3.49
C GLU A 39 15.91 -41.51 4.16
N LEU A 40 17.05 -40.85 4.37
CA LEU A 40 17.09 -39.49 4.94
C LEU A 40 16.47 -38.48 3.97
N LEU A 41 16.75 -38.58 2.67
CA LEU A 41 16.15 -37.72 1.65
C LEU A 41 14.63 -37.90 1.59
N GLU A 42 14.15 -39.14 1.59
CA GLU A 42 12.71 -39.45 1.60
C GLU A 42 12.00 -38.83 2.82
N GLN A 43 12.57 -38.99 4.02
CA GLN A 43 12.03 -38.37 5.23
C GLN A 43 11.97 -36.84 5.13
N ARG A 44 12.99 -36.20 4.55
CA ARG A 44 13.02 -34.74 4.38
C ARG A 44 11.99 -34.25 3.37
N LEU A 45 11.74 -35.02 2.31
CA LEU A 45 10.71 -34.72 1.31
C LEU A 45 9.29 -34.82 1.90
N VAL A 46 9.00 -35.86 2.67
CA VAL A 46 7.70 -36.01 3.36
C VAL A 46 7.46 -34.84 4.31
N GLN A 47 8.45 -34.47 5.12
CA GLN A 47 8.36 -33.32 6.01
C GLN A 47 8.15 -31.99 5.26
N TYR A 48 8.74 -31.84 4.07
CA TYR A 48 8.53 -30.68 3.22
C TYR A 48 7.11 -30.63 2.66
N GLU A 49 6.56 -31.76 2.21
CA GLU A 49 5.18 -31.87 1.75
C GLU A 49 4.18 -31.53 2.86
N GLU A 50 4.40 -32.06 4.06
CA GLU A 50 3.59 -31.74 5.25
C GLU A 50 3.62 -30.23 5.51
N LEU A 51 4.79 -29.60 5.56
CA LEU A 51 4.93 -28.15 5.76
C LEU A 51 4.25 -27.32 4.66
N LEU A 52 4.33 -27.74 3.39
CA LEU A 52 3.62 -27.10 2.28
C LEU A 52 2.10 -27.21 2.43
N SER A 53 1.62 -28.38 2.85
CA SER A 53 0.20 -28.63 3.07
C SER A 53 -0.36 -27.74 4.18
N GLU A 54 0.36 -27.62 5.30
CA GLU A 54 0.02 -26.74 6.42
C GLU A 54 0.01 -25.27 5.99
N THR A 55 1.04 -24.84 5.26
CA THR A 55 1.15 -23.46 4.76
C THR A 55 -0.01 -23.14 3.83
N ARG A 56 -0.32 -24.03 2.89
CA ARG A 56 -1.46 -23.90 1.98
C ARG A 56 -2.78 -23.79 2.73
N ASP A 57 -3.00 -24.61 3.75
CA ASP A 57 -4.22 -24.61 4.54
C ASP A 57 -4.33 -23.37 5.44
N MET A 58 -3.21 -22.81 5.89
CA MET A 58 -3.17 -21.49 6.53
C MET A 58 -3.55 -20.38 5.54
N LEU A 59 -3.03 -20.38 4.31
CA LEU A 59 -3.39 -19.38 3.30
C LEU A 59 -4.86 -19.46 2.87
N LYS A 60 -5.42 -20.66 2.69
CA LYS A 60 -6.83 -20.87 2.33
C LYS A 60 -7.78 -20.29 3.38
N ARG A 61 -7.53 -20.61 4.66
CA ARG A 61 -8.33 -20.08 5.78
C ARG A 61 -8.32 -18.55 5.89
N ARG A 62 -7.30 -17.90 5.31
CA ARG A 62 -7.26 -16.44 5.23
C ARG A 62 -8.09 -15.89 4.06
N GLY A 63 -8.16 -16.61 2.95
CA GLY A 63 -8.99 -16.25 1.79
C GLY A 63 -10.50 -16.33 2.06
N ASP A 64 -10.91 -17.17 3.01
CA ASP A 64 -12.33 -17.40 3.33
C ASP A 64 -12.93 -16.40 4.34
N ALA A 65 -12.12 -15.48 4.88
CA ALA A 65 -12.52 -14.51 5.90
C ALA A 65 -13.21 -13.26 5.32
N ALA A 66 -14.22 -13.40 4.46
CA ALA A 66 -15.35 -12.46 4.26
C ALA A 66 -16.24 -12.87 3.07
N PRO A 67 -17.50 -13.29 3.29
CA PRO A 67 -18.49 -13.38 2.21
C PRO A 67 -19.13 -11.99 2.05
N GLY A 68 -18.78 -11.23 1.00
CA GLY A 68 -19.49 -9.98 0.76
C GLY A 68 -19.05 -9.09 -0.40
N GLU A 69 -17.77 -9.03 -0.78
CA GLU A 69 -17.33 -8.09 -1.83
C GLU A 69 -16.26 -8.73 -2.70
N GLU A 70 -16.41 -8.55 -4.02
CA GLU A 70 -15.54 -9.08 -5.08
C GLU A 70 -14.06 -9.05 -4.68
N THR A 71 -13.51 -10.25 -4.50
CA THR A 71 -12.09 -10.54 -4.66
C THR A 71 -11.15 -9.68 -3.81
N GLN A 72 -11.10 -9.94 -2.51
CA GLN A 72 -9.97 -9.55 -1.65
C GLN A 72 -8.69 -10.38 -1.97
N ARG A 73 -8.30 -10.46 -3.25
CA ARG A 73 -6.92 -10.84 -3.61
C ARG A 73 -6.04 -9.65 -3.20
N ASN A 74 -4.94 -9.92 -2.48
CA ASN A 74 -3.96 -8.93 -2.02
C ASN A 74 -4.29 -8.17 -0.72
N THR A 75 -5.05 -8.79 0.19
CA THR A 75 -5.32 -8.19 1.51
C THR A 75 -4.44 -8.80 2.60
N LEU A 76 -3.55 -8.01 3.20
CA LEU A 76 -2.85 -8.37 4.43
C LEU A 76 -3.65 -7.83 5.64
N GLU A 77 -4.37 -8.69 6.37
CA GLU A 77 -5.09 -8.30 7.61
C GLU A 77 -6.08 -7.14 7.40
N GLY A 78 -6.90 -7.21 6.35
CA GLY A 78 -7.85 -6.14 6.01
C GLY A 78 -7.24 -4.95 5.25
N ARG A 79 -5.91 -4.93 5.02
CA ARG A 79 -5.23 -3.86 4.26
C ARG A 79 -4.98 -4.27 2.81
N LYS A 80 -5.48 -3.48 1.86
CA LYS A 80 -5.20 -3.65 0.43
C LYS A 80 -3.73 -3.29 0.15
N VAL A 81 -3.01 -4.19 -0.48
CA VAL A 81 -1.66 -3.93 -1.00
C VAL A 81 -1.79 -3.34 -2.40
N PRO A 82 -1.21 -2.16 -2.68
CA PRO A 82 -1.22 -1.57 -4.03
C PRO A 82 -0.58 -2.51 -5.05
N GLU A 83 -1.18 -2.64 -6.24
CA GLU A 83 -0.62 -3.47 -7.32
C GLU A 83 0.77 -3.02 -7.74
N GLU A 84 1.02 -1.71 -7.71
CA GLU A 84 2.31 -1.09 -8.02
C GLU A 84 3.41 -1.58 -7.07
N LEU A 85 3.09 -1.79 -5.79
CA LEU A 85 4.00 -2.36 -4.81
C LEU A 85 4.31 -3.83 -5.14
N VAL A 86 3.31 -4.61 -5.59
CA VAL A 86 3.53 -6.00 -6.01
C VAL A 86 4.44 -6.06 -7.24
N ARG A 87 4.19 -5.21 -8.25
CA ARG A 87 5.05 -5.13 -9.44
C ARG A 87 6.47 -4.67 -9.10
N ALA A 88 6.62 -3.75 -8.14
CA ALA A 88 7.93 -3.32 -7.66
C ALA A 88 8.68 -4.46 -6.95
N LEU A 89 7.98 -5.25 -6.13
CA LEU A 89 8.54 -6.44 -5.49
C LEU A 89 8.99 -7.49 -6.51
N ASP A 90 8.17 -7.75 -7.53
CA ASP A 90 8.52 -8.67 -8.63
C ASP A 90 9.76 -8.18 -9.42
N GLY A 91 9.94 -6.86 -9.51
CA GLY A 91 11.14 -6.24 -10.07
C GLY A 91 12.37 -6.24 -9.16
N GLY A 92 12.28 -6.80 -7.95
CA GLY A 92 13.37 -6.83 -6.97
C GLY A 92 13.61 -5.51 -6.24
N VAL A 93 12.66 -4.57 -6.30
CA VAL A 93 12.76 -3.29 -5.59
C VAL A 93 12.41 -3.51 -4.12
N ASN A 94 13.18 -2.88 -3.23
CA ASN A 94 12.88 -2.89 -1.80
C ASN A 94 11.53 -2.17 -1.54
N PRO A 95 10.56 -2.81 -0.87
CA PRO A 95 9.26 -2.20 -0.57
C PRO A 95 9.36 -0.90 0.24
N ASP A 96 10.35 -0.78 1.13
CA ASP A 96 10.57 0.43 1.92
C ASP A 96 11.01 1.62 1.07
N GLU A 97 11.82 1.35 0.05
CA GLU A 97 12.27 2.35 -0.91
C GLU A 97 11.10 2.85 -1.76
N TYR A 98 10.24 1.93 -2.22
CA TYR A 98 9.00 2.28 -2.91
C TYR A 98 8.11 3.20 -2.05
N LEU A 99 7.92 2.84 -0.77
CA LEU A 99 7.14 3.67 0.17
C LEU A 99 7.75 5.05 0.34
N ARG A 100 9.08 5.13 0.52
CA ARG A 100 9.81 6.39 0.66
C ARG A 100 9.59 7.30 -0.56
N GLU A 101 9.73 6.77 -1.77
CA GLU A 101 9.53 7.54 -2.99
C GLU A 101 8.09 7.98 -3.16
N THR A 102 7.13 7.11 -2.83
CA THR A 102 5.70 7.45 -2.88
C THR A 102 5.37 8.60 -1.93
N PHE A 103 5.86 8.56 -0.69
CA PHE A 103 5.67 9.67 0.26
C PHE A 103 6.32 10.97 -0.19
N LYS A 104 7.52 10.90 -0.78
CA LYS A 104 8.20 12.07 -1.35
C LYS A 104 7.40 12.68 -2.49
N LEU A 105 6.85 11.84 -3.37
CA LEU A 105 5.98 12.24 -4.47
C LEU A 105 4.73 12.93 -3.96
N CYS A 106 4.00 12.32 -3.01
CA CYS A 106 2.81 12.93 -2.41
C CYS A 106 3.10 14.28 -1.78
N ARG A 107 4.23 14.41 -1.06
CA ARG A 107 4.65 15.69 -0.47
C ARG A 107 4.93 16.74 -1.53
N ARG A 108 5.64 16.37 -2.60
CA ARG A 108 5.95 17.28 -3.70
C ARG A 108 4.67 17.76 -4.37
N ASP A 109 3.77 16.85 -4.68
CA ASP A 109 2.53 17.16 -5.40
C ASP A 109 1.58 18.00 -4.54
N ASN A 110 1.55 17.78 -3.22
CA ASN A 110 0.84 18.64 -2.28
C ASN A 110 1.41 20.07 -2.28
N GLN A 111 2.74 20.23 -2.25
CA GLN A 111 3.37 21.55 -2.31
C GLN A 111 3.14 22.27 -3.64
N ILE A 112 3.21 21.54 -4.75
CA ILE A 112 2.87 22.09 -6.07
C ILE A 112 1.41 22.57 -6.09
N SER A 113 0.50 21.77 -5.54
CA SER A 113 -0.93 22.11 -5.50
C SER A 113 -1.18 23.34 -4.62
N LYS A 114 -0.53 23.42 -3.45
CA LYS A 114 -0.58 24.59 -2.58
C LYS A 114 -0.05 25.85 -3.28
N GLY A 115 1.12 25.78 -3.92
CA GLY A 115 1.69 26.90 -4.65
C GLY A 115 0.81 27.36 -5.83
N LYS A 116 0.16 26.44 -6.55
CA LYS A 116 -0.83 26.77 -7.59
C LYS A 116 -2.04 27.51 -7.01
N CYS A 117 -2.56 27.05 -5.87
CA CYS A 117 -3.67 27.72 -5.18
C CYS A 117 -3.28 29.14 -4.73
N GLU A 118 -2.09 29.31 -4.15
CA GLU A 118 -1.58 30.63 -3.73
C GLU A 118 -1.37 31.57 -4.92
N ALA A 119 -0.79 31.09 -6.02
CA ALA A 119 -0.60 31.88 -7.24
C ALA A 119 -1.94 32.32 -7.84
N LEU A 120 -2.94 31.43 -7.88
CA LEU A 120 -4.29 31.77 -8.34
C LEU A 120 -4.95 32.81 -7.42
N GLN A 121 -4.81 32.66 -6.10
CA GLN A 121 -5.33 33.64 -5.15
C GLN A 121 -4.71 35.02 -5.36
N LEU A 122 -3.39 35.09 -5.53
CA LEU A 122 -2.67 36.33 -5.80
C LEU A 122 -3.10 36.96 -7.13
N LEU A 123 -3.25 36.15 -8.19
CA LEU A 123 -3.74 36.62 -9.49
C LEU A 123 -5.14 37.22 -9.36
N PHE A 124 -6.06 36.54 -8.67
CA PHE A 124 -7.41 37.06 -8.45
C PHE A 124 -7.41 38.33 -7.61
N ALA A 125 -6.54 38.42 -6.59
CA ALA A 125 -6.42 39.62 -5.77
C ALA A 125 -5.94 40.81 -6.61
N ASN A 126 -4.87 40.63 -7.39
CA ASN A 126 -4.32 41.69 -8.26
C ASN A 126 -5.35 42.12 -9.31
N LEU A 127 -6.00 41.16 -9.99
CA LEU A 127 -6.99 41.46 -11.00
C LEU A 127 -8.19 42.23 -10.42
N LEU A 128 -8.61 41.91 -9.18
CA LEU A 128 -9.65 42.66 -8.48
C LEU A 128 -9.22 44.07 -8.09
N THR A 129 -7.96 44.26 -7.70
CA THR A 129 -7.37 45.58 -7.45
C THR A 129 -7.38 46.42 -8.72
N ASP A 130 -6.82 45.89 -9.81
CA ASP A 130 -6.75 46.58 -11.11
C ASP A 130 -8.16 46.89 -11.64
N SER A 131 -9.10 45.95 -11.51
CA SER A 131 -10.49 46.15 -11.92
C SER A 131 -11.21 47.19 -11.06
N ALA A 132 -10.86 47.31 -9.77
CA ALA A 132 -11.45 48.33 -8.89
C ALA A 132 -10.97 49.74 -9.23
N GLU A 133 -9.78 49.88 -9.80
CA GLU A 133 -9.28 51.17 -10.30
C GLU A 133 -10.00 51.61 -11.57
N VAL A 134 -10.30 50.67 -12.49
CA VAL A 134 -10.93 50.99 -13.79
C VAL A 134 -12.46 50.99 -13.73
N PHE A 135 -13.07 50.08 -12.95
CA PHE A 135 -14.52 49.83 -12.87
C PHE A 135 -14.99 49.68 -11.41
N PRO A 136 -15.07 50.79 -10.66
CA PRO A 136 -15.24 50.76 -9.20
C PRO A 136 -16.62 50.25 -8.75
N GLN A 137 -17.69 50.45 -9.54
CA GLN A 137 -19.05 50.04 -9.17
C GLN A 137 -19.22 48.52 -9.34
N GLU A 138 -18.77 47.98 -10.47
CA GLU A 138 -18.81 46.58 -10.83
C GLU A 138 -17.92 45.74 -9.90
N ALA A 139 -16.73 46.26 -9.54
CA ALA A 139 -15.84 45.61 -8.59
C ALA A 139 -16.43 45.53 -7.16
N ALA A 140 -17.21 46.55 -6.76
CA ALA A 140 -17.92 46.56 -5.48
C ALA A 140 -19.08 45.56 -5.45
N GLU A 141 -19.82 45.42 -6.56
CA GLU A 141 -20.87 44.41 -6.72
C GLU A 141 -20.30 42.98 -6.70
N TYR A 142 -19.19 42.74 -7.40
CA TYR A 142 -18.51 41.43 -7.39
C TYR A 142 -18.02 41.05 -5.98
N ARG A 143 -17.42 41.99 -5.23
CA ARG A 143 -17.01 41.76 -3.83
C ARG A 143 -18.20 41.43 -2.92
N ARG A 144 -19.34 42.08 -3.13
CA ARG A 144 -20.58 41.83 -2.40
C ARG A 144 -21.14 40.43 -2.71
N GLY A 145 -21.14 40.03 -3.99
CA GLY A 145 -21.60 38.70 -4.44
C GLY A 145 -20.70 37.54 -4.02
N ARG A 146 -19.38 37.76 -3.89
CA ARG A 146 -18.42 36.74 -3.42
C ARG A 146 -18.57 36.41 -1.92
N GLY A 147 -19.34 37.20 -1.18
CA GLY A 147 -19.65 36.99 0.23
C GLY A 147 -18.58 37.50 1.19
N GLY A 148 -17.89 38.61 0.85
CA GLY A 148 -17.00 39.34 1.76
C GLY A 148 -15.82 38.52 2.29
N ASP A 149 -14.64 38.68 1.67
CA ASP A 149 -13.32 38.31 2.20
C ASP A 149 -13.21 36.94 2.92
N VAL A 150 -13.97 35.93 2.50
CA VAL A 150 -13.79 34.56 2.98
C VAL A 150 -12.62 33.96 2.21
N PRO A 151 -11.46 33.74 2.86
CA PRO A 151 -10.30 33.20 2.17
C PRO A 151 -10.61 31.78 1.66
N LEU A 152 -10.35 31.56 0.37
CA LEU A 152 -10.66 30.33 -0.38
C LEU A 152 -10.21 29.03 0.32
N HIS A 153 -9.20 29.09 1.21
CA HIS A 153 -8.76 27.96 2.01
C HIS A 153 -9.86 27.36 2.92
N LEU A 154 -10.82 28.15 3.39
CA LEU A 154 -11.93 27.66 4.23
C LEU A 154 -13.06 26.99 3.43
N ARG A 155 -13.15 27.22 2.11
CA ARG A 155 -14.18 26.62 1.25
C ARG A 155 -13.81 25.24 0.73
N LEU A 156 -12.52 24.91 0.63
CA LEU A 156 -12.06 23.58 0.19
C LEU A 156 -12.13 22.51 1.30
N TYR A 157 -12.31 22.90 2.56
CA TYR A 157 -12.43 21.97 3.70
C TYR A 157 -13.87 21.68 4.16
N LEU A 158 -14.87 22.29 3.51
CA LEU A 158 -16.29 22.15 3.85
C LEU A 158 -17.14 21.53 2.72
N ALA A 159 -16.50 20.89 1.74
CA ALA A 159 -17.16 20.12 0.68
C ALA A 159 -16.77 18.64 0.76
#